data_AF-A0A800JBF6-F1
#
_entry.id   AF-A0A800JBF6-F1
#
_cell.length_a   1.000
_cell.length_b   1.000
_cell.length_c   1.000
_cell.angle_alpha   90.00
_cell.angle_beta   90.00
_cell.angle_gamma   90.00
#
_symmetry.space_group_name_H-M   'P 1'
#
loop_
_entity.id
_entity.type
_entity.pdbx_description
1 polymer ?
#
loop_
_entity_poly.entity_id
_entity_poly.type
_entity_poly.pdbx_seq_one_letter_code
_entity_poly.pdbx_strand_id
1 'polypeptide(L)'
;MAEVLWHELVTQKDSTDARDSSGNTFEYLASIKRVNVKTNKGCSFQMDRMTRNNLHRVTRNTAFYFGVFSDHLVLAKIWKVEILVVLAEVERQLDRCKNDIAHVNFLLRWLEDQGERVFTANF
;
A
#
# COMPACT_ATOMS: atom_id res chain seq x y z
N MET A 1 -4.74 -9.17 6.37
CA MET A 1 -5.53 -8.08 5.76
C MET A 1 -6.77 -8.62 5.09
N ALA A 2 -6.66 -9.53 4.10
CA ALA A 2 -7.82 -10.11 3.40
C ALA A 2 -8.94 -10.59 4.31
N GLU A 3 -8.61 -11.40 5.33
CA GLU A 3 -9.59 -11.90 6.31
C GLU A 3 -10.34 -10.78 7.03
N VAL A 4 -9.61 -9.76 7.49
CA VAL A 4 -10.19 -8.60 8.20
C VAL A 4 -11.08 -7.74 7.29
N LEU A 5 -10.73 -7.67 6.00
CA LEU A 5 -11.45 -6.89 5.00
C LEU A 5 -12.52 -7.69 4.24
N TRP A 6 -12.68 -8.99 4.54
CA TRP A 6 -13.56 -9.91 3.81
C TRP A 6 -13.25 -10.00 2.30
N HIS A 7 -11.97 -9.89 1.94
CA HIS A 7 -11.52 -10.05 0.57
C HIS A 7 -11.02 -11.49 0.33
N GLU A 8 -11.12 -11.95 -0.91
CA GLU A 8 -10.49 -13.17 -1.39
C GLU A 8 -9.04 -12.88 -1.81
N LEU A 9 -8.10 -13.73 -1.38
CA LEU A 9 -6.70 -13.63 -1.82
C LEU A 9 -6.53 -14.13 -3.24
N VAL A 10 -5.79 -13.37 -4.05
CA VAL A 10 -5.38 -13.77 -5.39
C VAL A 10 -3.95 -14.28 -5.31
N THR A 11 -3.75 -15.57 -5.57
CA THR A 11 -2.45 -16.25 -5.41
C THR A 11 -1.61 -16.27 -6.69
N GLN A 12 -2.17 -15.77 -7.79
CA GLN A 12 -1.49 -15.73 -9.08
C GLN A 12 -0.37 -14.68 -9.07
N LYS A 13 0.84 -15.12 -9.43
CA LYS A 13 2.00 -14.24 -9.56
C LYS A 13 1.74 -13.13 -10.58
N ASP A 14 2.27 -11.94 -10.29
CA ASP A 14 2.16 -10.74 -11.12
C ASP A 14 0.72 -10.23 -11.31
N SER A 15 -0.25 -10.80 -10.56
CA SER A 15 -1.63 -10.33 -10.47
C SER A 15 -1.81 -9.35 -9.30
N THR A 16 -3.04 -8.88 -9.10
CA THR A 16 -3.47 -8.15 -7.89
C THR A 16 -3.34 -9.06 -6.64
N ASP A 17 -3.34 -8.49 -5.44
CA ASP A 17 -3.20 -9.27 -4.20
C ASP A 17 -4.55 -9.84 -3.70
N ALA A 18 -5.64 -9.12 -3.93
CA ALA A 18 -6.95 -9.49 -3.41
C ALA A 18 -8.10 -9.00 -4.30
N ARG A 19 -9.28 -9.61 -4.14
CA ARG A 19 -10.53 -9.17 -4.77
C ARG A 19 -11.73 -9.28 -3.82
N ASP A 20 -12.78 -8.51 -4.08
CA ASP A 20 -14.08 -8.69 -3.40
C ASP A 20 -15.06 -9.51 -4.25
N SER A 21 -16.24 -9.78 -3.68
CA SER A 21 -17.33 -10.50 -4.35
C SER A 21 -17.94 -9.74 -5.53
N SER A 22 -17.69 -8.43 -5.64
CA SER A 22 -18.13 -7.59 -6.76
C SER A 22 -17.11 -7.59 -7.91
N GLY A 23 -15.98 -8.27 -7.75
CA GLY A 23 -14.90 -8.34 -8.73
C GLY A 23 -13.95 -7.14 -8.70
N ASN A 24 -14.06 -6.25 -7.71
CA ASN A 24 -13.04 -5.21 -7.50
C ASN A 24 -11.73 -5.86 -7.07
N THR A 25 -10.62 -5.28 -7.48
CA THR A 25 -9.27 -5.79 -7.23
C THR A 25 -8.46 -4.81 -6.39
N PHE A 26 -7.55 -5.31 -5.57
CA PHE A 26 -6.84 -4.52 -4.57
C PHE A 26 -5.39 -4.93 -4.41
N GLU A 27 -4.52 -3.93 -4.33
CA GLU A 27 -3.12 -4.15 -3.96
C GLU A 27 -2.93 -3.94 -2.45
N TYR A 28 -2.13 -4.79 -1.84
CA TYR A 28 -1.84 -4.82 -0.42
C TYR A 28 -0.36 -4.52 -0.17
N LEU A 29 -0.09 -3.43 0.54
CA LEU A 29 1.24 -3.16 1.08
C LEU A 29 1.22 -3.28 2.59
N ALA A 30 2.25 -3.90 3.17
CA ALA A 30 2.35 -4.10 4.59
C ALA A 30 3.66 -3.55 5.14
N SER A 31 3.63 -3.04 6.37
CA SER A 31 4.80 -2.54 7.07
C SER A 31 4.67 -2.77 8.58
N ILE A 32 5.78 -3.11 9.23
CA ILE A 32 5.85 -3.23 10.69
C ILE A 32 6.26 -1.87 11.28
N LYS A 33 5.53 -1.41 12.30
CA LYS A 33 5.86 -0.18 13.01
C LYS A 33 7.15 -0.37 13.80
N ARG A 34 8.17 0.45 13.53
CA ARG A 34 9.45 0.42 14.26
C ARG A 34 9.57 1.68 15.14
N VAL A 35 9.81 1.49 16.44
CA VAL A 35 9.73 2.55 17.46
C VAL A 35 11.10 3.18 17.79
N ASN A 36 12.20 2.87 17.09
CA ASN A 36 13.50 3.50 17.36
C ASN A 36 14.14 4.20 16.13
N VAL A 37 14.88 5.28 16.40
CA VAL A 37 14.48 6.69 16.21
C VAL A 37 15.61 7.56 15.64
N LYS A 38 16.82 7.03 15.37
CA LYS A 38 17.93 7.88 14.90
C LYS A 38 17.66 8.55 13.54
N THR A 39 16.71 8.07 12.75
CA THR A 39 16.45 8.53 11.36
C THR A 39 14.98 8.81 11.03
N ASN A 40 14.08 8.71 12.02
CA ASN A 40 12.64 9.00 11.91
C ASN A 40 11.93 8.45 10.65
N LYS A 41 11.98 7.12 10.42
CA LYS A 41 11.15 6.43 9.41
C LYS A 41 10.40 5.26 10.06
N GLY A 42 9.40 5.58 10.87
CA GLY A 42 8.72 4.63 11.77
C GLY A 42 7.79 3.61 11.11
N CYS A 43 7.46 3.80 9.83
CA CYS A 43 6.68 2.88 9.00
C CYS A 43 6.68 3.41 7.56
N SER A 44 7.09 2.58 6.61
CA SER A 44 7.06 2.89 5.18
C SER A 44 6.69 1.65 4.38
N PHE A 45 6.06 1.89 3.25
CA PHE A 45 5.58 0.89 2.31
C PHE A 45 6.29 1.11 0.98
N GLN A 46 6.67 0.03 0.32
CA GLN A 46 7.44 0.13 -0.90
C GLN A 46 6.75 -0.64 -2.02
N MET A 47 6.65 0.00 -3.17
CA MET A 47 6.28 -0.64 -4.42
C MET A 47 7.49 -0.64 -5.35
N ASP A 48 7.95 -1.85 -5.66
CA ASP A 48 9.23 -2.06 -6.35
C ASP A 48 9.09 -2.02 -7.86
N ARG A 49 10.18 -1.58 -8.50
CA ARG A 49 10.39 -1.62 -9.95
C ARG A 49 9.29 -0.89 -10.73
N MET A 50 8.87 0.27 -10.23
CA MET A 50 7.90 1.10 -10.94
C MET A 50 8.58 1.88 -12.06
N THR A 51 7.91 1.93 -13.20
CA THR A 51 8.32 2.65 -14.41
C THR A 51 7.07 3.31 -15.02
N ARG A 52 7.24 4.29 -15.91
CA ARG A 52 6.09 4.89 -16.62
C ARG A 52 5.32 3.86 -17.47
N ASN A 53 5.97 2.78 -17.88
CA ASN A 53 5.38 1.76 -18.74
C ASN A 53 4.58 0.70 -17.96
N ASN A 54 4.69 0.66 -16.62
CA ASN A 54 4.00 -0.34 -15.81
C ASN A 54 3.01 0.24 -14.80
N LEU A 55 2.53 1.47 -15.03
CA LEU A 55 1.50 2.10 -14.22
C LEU A 55 0.20 1.30 -14.15
N HIS A 56 -0.05 0.39 -15.11
CA HIS A 56 -1.17 -0.56 -15.04
C HIS A 56 -1.16 -1.42 -13.76
N ARG A 57 0.00 -1.64 -13.12
CA ARG A 57 0.09 -2.32 -11.82
C ARG A 57 -0.63 -1.57 -10.71
N VAL A 58 -0.71 -0.25 -10.84
CA VAL A 58 -1.52 0.63 -10.01
C VAL A 58 -2.95 0.59 -10.58
N THR A 59 -3.16 1.12 -11.77
CA THR A 59 -4.51 1.45 -12.30
C THR A 59 -5.46 0.27 -12.53
N ARG A 60 -4.96 -0.96 -12.53
CA ARG A 60 -5.81 -2.17 -12.56
C ARG A 60 -6.61 -2.39 -11.28
N ASN A 61 -6.20 -1.77 -10.17
CA ASN A 61 -6.78 -1.94 -8.86
C ASN A 61 -7.82 -0.84 -8.58
N THR A 62 -8.88 -1.20 -7.86
CA THR A 62 -9.89 -0.24 -7.38
C THR A 62 -9.32 0.62 -6.25
N ALA A 63 -8.52 0.02 -5.36
CA ALA A 63 -7.87 0.73 -4.26
C ALA A 63 -6.61 0.00 -3.78
N PHE A 64 -5.78 0.71 -3.04
CA PHE A 64 -4.67 0.13 -2.27
C PHE A 64 -5.05 0.03 -0.80
N TYR A 65 -4.66 -1.05 -0.14
CA TYR A 65 -4.73 -1.19 1.31
C TYR A 65 -3.34 -1.28 1.93
N PHE A 66 -3.14 -0.52 2.99
CA PHE A 66 -1.87 -0.38 3.69
C PHE A 66 -2.01 -0.89 5.12
N GLY A 67 -1.44 -2.07 5.39
CA GLY A 67 -1.48 -2.71 6.70
C GLY A 67 -0.29 -2.35 7.56
N VAL A 68 -0.53 -1.77 8.73
CA VAL A 68 0.50 -1.53 9.76
C VAL A 68 0.40 -2.60 10.82
N PHE A 69 1.48 -3.34 11.03
CA PHE A 69 1.62 -4.27 12.12
C PHE A 69 2.31 -3.62 13.32
N SER A 70 1.84 -3.89 14.54
CA SER A 70 2.51 -3.43 15.77
C SER A 70 3.72 -4.28 16.13
N ASP A 71 3.70 -5.55 15.75
CA ASP A 71 4.79 -6.51 15.84
C ASP A 71 4.80 -7.43 14.61
N HIS A 72 5.39 -8.62 14.67
CA HIS A 72 5.46 -9.54 13.53
C HIS A 72 4.16 -10.30 13.23
N LEU A 73 3.19 -10.28 14.13
CA LEU A 73 1.97 -11.08 14.08
C LEU A 73 0.71 -10.22 14.16
N VAL A 74 0.77 -9.10 14.87
CA VAL A 74 -0.40 -8.29 15.21
C VAL A 74 -0.60 -7.18 14.18
N LEU A 75 -1.62 -7.33 13.35
CA LEU A 75 -2.11 -6.26 12.48
C LEU A 75 -2.82 -5.19 13.32
N ALA A 76 -2.22 -4.01 13.40
CA ALA A 76 -2.72 -2.93 14.26
C ALA A 76 -3.73 -2.04 13.53
N LYS A 77 -3.46 -1.68 12.27
CA LYS A 77 -4.25 -0.72 11.51
C LYS A 77 -4.24 -1.02 10.02
N ILE A 78 -5.30 -0.65 9.31
CA ILE A 78 -5.34 -0.66 7.84
C ILE A 78 -5.87 0.69 7.34
N TRP A 79 -5.21 1.24 6.33
CA TRP A 79 -5.72 2.37 5.54
C TRP A 79 -6.08 1.90 4.15
N LYS A 80 -7.19 2.42 3.61
CA LYS A 80 -7.58 2.34 2.21
C LYS A 80 -7.21 3.65 1.53
N VAL A 81 -6.62 3.58 0.34
CA VAL A 81 -6.34 4.75 -0.49
C VAL A 81 -6.89 4.53 -1.89
N GLU A 82 -7.64 5.51 -2.37
CA GLU A 82 -8.24 5.50 -3.71
C GLU A 82 -7.18 5.55 -4.81
N ILE A 83 -7.48 4.91 -5.95
CA ILE A 83 -6.45 4.65 -6.96
C ILE A 83 -5.85 5.91 -7.57
N LEU A 84 -6.66 6.95 -7.76
CA LEU A 84 -6.20 8.22 -8.33
C LEU A 84 -5.18 8.91 -7.41
N VAL A 85 -5.34 8.76 -6.10
CA VAL A 85 -4.44 9.34 -5.10
C VAL A 85 -3.11 8.57 -5.07
N VAL A 86 -3.15 7.25 -5.15
CA VAL A 86 -1.96 6.40 -5.27
C VAL A 86 -1.21 6.71 -6.57
N LEU A 87 -1.94 6.78 -7.70
CA LEU A 87 -1.35 7.05 -9.01
C LEU A 87 -0.63 8.40 -9.03
N ALA A 88 -1.26 9.45 -8.52
CA ALA A 88 -0.65 10.77 -8.46
C ALA A 88 0.65 10.78 -7.64
N GLU A 89 0.70 10.05 -6.52
CA GLU A 89 1.91 9.94 -5.70
C GLU A 89 3.01 9.12 -6.40
N VAL A 90 2.64 8.04 -7.10
CA VAL A 90 3.56 7.23 -7.92
C VAL A 90 4.17 8.09 -9.02
N GLU A 91 3.35 8.79 -9.79
CA GLU A 91 3.80 9.68 -10.87
C GLU A 91 4.71 10.79 -10.34
N ARG A 92 4.32 11.44 -9.22
CA ARG A 92 5.14 12.47 -8.56
C ARG A 92 6.52 11.94 -8.16
N GLN A 93 6.61 10.70 -7.70
CA GLN A 93 7.91 10.09 -7.34
C GLN A 93 8.72 9.67 -8.58
N LEU A 94 8.07 9.16 -9.62
CA LEU A 94 8.71 8.85 -10.90
C LEU A 94 9.27 10.10 -11.59
N ASP A 95 8.53 11.20 -11.58
CA ASP A 95 8.97 12.48 -12.16
C ASP A 95 10.21 13.06 -11.45
N ARG A 96 10.37 12.75 -10.16
CA ARG A 96 11.55 13.16 -9.36
C ARG A 96 12.68 12.13 -9.41
N CYS A 97 12.41 10.94 -9.93
CA CYS A 97 13.42 9.91 -10.06
C CYS A 97 14.28 10.17 -11.30
N LYS A 98 15.60 10.04 -11.15
CA LYS A 98 16.52 10.12 -12.29
C LYS A 98 16.71 8.77 -13.01
N ASN A 99 16.23 7.69 -12.39
CA ASN A 99 16.37 6.34 -12.91
C ASN A 99 15.08 5.92 -13.61
N ASP A 100 15.19 5.09 -14.65
CA ASP A 100 14.04 4.53 -15.36
C ASP A 100 13.21 3.56 -14.50
N ILE A 101 13.83 3.01 -13.46
CA ILE A 101 13.23 2.09 -12.50
C ILE A 101 13.33 2.72 -11.10
N ALA A 102 12.17 2.91 -10.46
CA ALA A 102 12.07 3.51 -9.14
C ALA A 102 11.50 2.54 -8.09
N HIS A 103 11.94 2.76 -6.85
CA HIS A 103 11.25 2.27 -5.65
C HIS A 103 10.34 3.37 -5.14
N VAL A 104 9.03 3.21 -5.33
CA VAL A 104 8.04 4.18 -4.84
C VAL A 104 7.79 3.89 -3.37
N ASN A 105 7.93 4.92 -2.53
CA ASN A 105 7.80 4.80 -1.09
C ASN A 105 6.58 5.58 -0.59
N PHE A 106 5.67 4.92 0.11
CA PHE A 106 4.56 5.57 0.83
C PHE A 106 4.91 5.62 2.31
N LEU A 107 4.92 6.83 2.87
CA LEU A 107 5.22 7.04 4.29
C LEU A 107 3.91 7.02 5.10
N LEU A 108 3.99 6.61 6.36
CA LEU A 108 2.83 6.60 7.25
C LEU A 108 2.10 7.96 7.29
N ARG A 109 2.84 9.07 7.33
CA ARG A 109 2.24 10.41 7.32
C ARG A 109 1.39 10.66 6.06
N TRP A 110 1.88 10.24 4.89
CA TRP A 110 1.13 10.37 3.65
C TRP A 110 -0.16 9.54 3.71
N LEU A 111 -0.12 8.34 4.29
CA LEU A 111 -1.32 7.52 4.49
C LEU A 111 -2.32 8.15 5.47
N GLU A 112 -1.83 8.78 6.53
CA GLU A 112 -2.69 9.49 7.49
C GLU A 112 -3.35 10.72 6.87
N ASP A 113 -2.67 11.39 5.94
CA ASP A 113 -3.18 12.57 5.22
C ASP A 113 -4.13 12.22 4.07
N GLN A 114 -3.90 11.10 3.38
CA GLN A 114 -4.57 10.75 2.11
C GLN A 114 -5.52 9.55 2.19
N GLY A 115 -5.34 8.69 3.19
CA GLY A 115 -6.05 7.42 3.30
C GLY A 115 -7.19 7.45 4.30
N GLU A 116 -8.22 6.65 4.02
CA GLU A 116 -9.28 6.35 4.96
C GLU A 116 -8.85 5.19 5.86
N ARG A 117 -8.89 5.38 7.18
CA ARG A 117 -8.60 4.28 8.11
C ARG A 117 -9.80 3.36 8.25
N VAL A 118 -9.71 2.16 7.66
CA VAL A 118 -10.79 1.16 7.60
C VAL A 118 -10.71 0.11 8.69
N PHE A 119 -9.57 -0.02 9.36
CA PHE A 119 -9.41 -0.95 10.48
C PHE A 119 -8.49 -0.37 11.55
N THR A 120 -8.83 -0.63 12.81
CA THR A 120 -7.97 -0.44 13.97
C THR A 120 -8.28 -1.56 14.94
N ALA A 121 -7.24 -2.27 15.38
CA ALA A 121 -7.38 -3.25 16.43
C ALA A 121 -7.68 -2.52 17.75
N ASN A 122 -8.76 -2.94 18.42
CA ASN A 122 -9.04 -2.51 19.78
C ASN A 122 -8.26 -3.44 20.72
N PHE A 123 -7.27 -2.90 21.42
CA PHE A 123 -6.57 -3.57 22.51
C PHE A 123 -6.88 -2.87 23.82
#